data_AF-A0A2I0DR61-F1
#
_entry.id   AF-A0A2I0DR61-F1
#
_cell.length_a   1.000
_cell.length_b   1.000
_cell.length_c   1.000
_cell.angle_alpha   90.00
_cell.angle_beta   90.00
_cell.angle_gamma   90.00
#
_symmetry.space_group_name_H-M   'P 1'
#
loop_
_entity.id
_entity.type
_entity.pdbx_description
1 polymer ?
#
loop_
_entity_poly.entity_id
_entity_poly.type
_entity_poly.pdbx_seq_one_letter_code
_entity_poly.pdbx_strand_id
1 'polypeptide(L)'
;MKVLLTRPQGRNQLMEEALSLRNVSYLTTPLLHVKPTSNLDAQQIDSALQQADIFIFISTNAVKFASTAITDKWPSSAQYFAVGEATYLALKALGINAEKAPADCQQTEGLLSLATLKHVDDKNIVIVRGVGGREDLALELCQRKANLSYWEVYQRGCPELDISNICQQWQTFGIDTIIITSGDILDNLVKTVPNELFAWLQTCHIIVPSSRVYDKAIAYGLSTVTNAKAANTNAMLTALSL
;
A
#
# COMPACT_ATOMS: atom_id res chain seq x y z
N MET A 1 14.98 24.32 -8.07
CA MET A 1 14.12 23.17 -7.80
C MET A 1 14.77 21.89 -8.31
N LYS A 2 15.01 20.97 -7.39
CA LYS A 2 15.48 19.62 -7.65
C LYS A 2 14.66 18.66 -6.80
N VAL A 3 13.94 17.75 -7.46
CA VAL A 3 12.82 17.03 -6.86
C VAL A 3 13.22 15.62 -6.44
N LEU A 4 12.84 15.19 -5.24
CA LEU A 4 12.95 13.81 -4.79
C LEU A 4 11.62 13.08 -4.97
N LEU A 5 11.63 12.01 -5.75
CA LEU A 5 10.50 11.12 -5.98
C LEU A 5 10.59 9.91 -5.05
N THR A 6 9.53 9.67 -4.27
CA THR A 6 9.56 8.72 -3.14
C THR A 6 8.58 7.55 -3.25
N ARG A 7 7.80 7.46 -4.35
CA ARG A 7 6.80 6.39 -4.53
C ARG A 7 7.51 5.03 -4.59
N PRO A 8 6.79 3.92 -4.31
CA PRO A 8 7.33 2.59 -4.50
C PRO A 8 7.96 2.39 -5.88
N GLN A 9 8.92 1.47 -5.94
CA GLN A 9 9.56 1.09 -7.19
C GLN A 9 8.50 0.73 -8.25
N GLY A 10 8.71 1.22 -9.47
CA GLY A 10 7.79 1.03 -10.57
C GLY A 10 6.56 1.96 -10.56
N ARG A 11 6.52 2.98 -9.70
CA ARG A 11 5.43 3.97 -9.63
C ARG A 11 5.84 5.43 -9.85
N ASN A 12 7.10 5.70 -10.20
CA ASN A 12 7.61 7.07 -10.39
C ASN A 12 7.63 7.52 -11.87
N GLN A 13 7.50 6.61 -12.84
CA GLN A 13 7.79 6.84 -14.26
C GLN A 13 7.03 8.01 -14.87
N LEU A 14 5.71 8.11 -14.63
CA LEU A 14 4.92 9.23 -15.16
C LEU A 14 5.40 10.59 -14.62
N MET A 15 5.92 10.62 -13.39
CA MET A 15 6.49 11.85 -12.81
C MET A 15 7.89 12.12 -13.36
N GLU A 16 8.72 11.07 -13.51
CA GLU A 16 10.05 11.15 -14.12
C GLU A 16 9.98 11.70 -15.55
N GLU A 17 9.06 11.19 -16.36
CA GLU A 17 8.76 11.68 -17.71
C GLU A 17 8.30 13.13 -17.69
N ALA A 18 7.34 13.48 -16.82
CA ALA A 18 6.79 14.82 -16.77
C ALA A 18 7.81 15.89 -16.31
N LEU A 19 8.70 15.54 -15.37
CA LEU A 19 9.80 16.40 -14.90
C LEU A 19 10.88 16.53 -15.98
N SER A 20 11.24 15.44 -16.65
CA SER A 20 12.20 15.44 -17.76
C SER A 20 11.76 16.35 -18.90
N LEU A 21 10.49 16.26 -19.32
CA LEU A 21 9.90 17.12 -20.36
C LEU A 21 9.95 18.62 -20.02
N ARG A 22 10.07 18.96 -18.74
CA ARG A 22 10.15 20.33 -18.23
C ARG A 22 11.56 20.75 -17.84
N ASN A 23 12.56 19.92 -18.10
CA ASN A 23 13.96 20.14 -17.69
C ASN A 23 14.12 20.34 -16.17
N VAL A 24 13.25 19.72 -15.36
CA VAL A 24 13.36 19.74 -13.90
C VAL A 24 14.19 18.54 -13.45
N SER A 25 15.32 18.79 -12.79
CA SER A 25 16.18 17.73 -12.28
C SER A 25 15.53 16.98 -11.11
N TYR A 26 15.73 15.67 -11.04
CA TYR A 26 15.18 14.85 -9.96
C TYR A 26 16.09 13.67 -9.59
N LEU A 27 15.84 13.13 -8.39
CA LEU A 27 16.28 11.80 -7.98
C LEU A 27 15.07 10.96 -7.62
N THR A 28 15.20 9.65 -7.80
CA THR A 28 14.19 8.68 -7.40
C THR A 28 14.75 7.80 -6.28
N THR A 29 14.16 7.92 -5.09
CA THR A 29 14.45 7.05 -3.95
C THR A 29 13.13 6.55 -3.39
N PRO A 30 12.71 5.32 -3.72
CA PRO A 30 11.54 4.73 -3.09
C PRO A 30 11.67 4.73 -1.56
N LEU A 31 10.70 5.31 -0.86
CA LEU A 31 10.64 5.27 0.61
C LEU A 31 9.50 4.37 1.10
N LEU A 32 8.95 3.55 0.22
CA LEU A 32 7.95 2.56 0.57
C LEU A 32 8.16 1.32 -0.29
N HIS A 33 8.28 0.18 0.37
CA HIS A 33 8.35 -1.13 -0.23
C HIS A 33 7.28 -2.03 0.37
N VAL A 34 6.81 -2.97 -0.44
CA VAL A 34 5.94 -4.04 0.00
C VAL A 34 6.76 -5.31 -0.07
N LYS A 35 7.05 -5.90 1.09
CA LYS A 35 7.87 -7.10 1.22
C LYS A 35 7.03 -8.25 1.77
N PRO A 36 7.41 -9.51 1.51
CA PRO A 36 6.74 -10.64 2.13
C PRO A 36 6.93 -10.62 3.65
N THR A 37 6.02 -11.26 4.35
CA THR A 37 6.11 -11.53 5.79
C THR A 37 6.78 -12.87 6.06
N SER A 38 7.14 -13.14 7.32
CA SER A 38 7.51 -14.49 7.77
C SER A 38 6.36 -15.49 7.58
N ASN A 39 5.12 -15.02 7.74
CA ASN A 39 3.89 -15.81 7.59
C ASN A 39 3.50 -15.99 6.12
N LEU A 40 4.37 -15.64 5.17
CA LEU A 40 4.12 -15.92 3.76
C LEU A 40 4.06 -17.43 3.52
N ASP A 41 4.87 -18.22 4.21
CA ASP A 41 4.95 -19.65 4.02
C ASP A 41 3.60 -20.32 4.33
N ALA A 42 2.95 -20.83 3.30
CA ALA A 42 1.66 -21.50 3.38
C ALA A 42 1.73 -22.72 4.31
N GLN A 43 2.90 -23.37 4.47
CA GLN A 43 3.07 -24.51 5.37
C GLN A 43 2.78 -24.16 6.84
N GLN A 44 3.01 -22.91 7.25
CA GLN A 44 2.75 -22.46 8.62
C GLN A 44 1.26 -22.28 8.92
N ILE A 45 0.42 -22.27 7.89
CA ILE A 45 -1.02 -21.99 7.95
C ILE A 45 -1.82 -23.02 7.17
N ASP A 46 -1.18 -24.12 6.77
CA ASP A 46 -1.70 -25.14 5.86
C ASP A 46 -3.01 -25.73 6.39
N SER A 47 -3.11 -25.94 7.71
CA SER A 47 -4.35 -26.39 8.35
C SER A 47 -5.51 -25.41 8.15
N ALA A 48 -5.28 -24.11 8.30
CA ALA A 48 -6.30 -23.09 8.10
C ALA A 48 -6.64 -22.92 6.61
N LEU A 49 -5.65 -23.04 5.72
CA LEU A 49 -5.85 -22.96 4.27
C LEU A 49 -6.66 -24.15 3.74
N GLN A 50 -6.39 -25.36 4.23
CA GLN A 50 -7.12 -26.58 3.83
C GLN A 50 -8.55 -26.63 4.37
N GLN A 51 -8.79 -26.04 5.55
CA GLN A 51 -10.12 -26.00 6.18
C GLN A 51 -10.95 -24.78 5.78
N ALA A 52 -10.38 -23.86 4.99
CA ALA A 52 -11.07 -22.63 4.58
C ALA A 52 -12.25 -22.95 3.64
N ASP A 53 -13.44 -22.54 4.06
CA ASP A 53 -14.60 -22.46 3.19
C ASP A 53 -14.52 -21.25 2.26
N ILE A 54 -13.92 -20.15 2.74
CA ILE A 54 -13.93 -18.85 2.07
C ILE A 54 -12.56 -18.18 2.15
N PHE A 55 -12.10 -17.63 1.02
CA PHE A 55 -10.96 -16.73 0.95
C PHE A 55 -11.40 -15.33 0.55
N ILE A 56 -10.93 -14.32 1.29
CA ILE A 56 -11.17 -12.91 0.96
C ILE A 56 -9.84 -12.19 0.73
N PHE A 57 -9.62 -11.72 -0.50
CA PHE A 57 -8.44 -10.94 -0.87
C PHE A 57 -8.76 -9.45 -0.83
N ILE A 58 -8.01 -8.71 -0.02
CA ILE A 58 -8.28 -7.28 0.17
C ILE A 58 -7.43 -6.35 -0.70
N SER A 59 -6.47 -6.89 -1.46
CA SER A 59 -5.60 -6.09 -2.33
C SER A 59 -4.93 -6.93 -3.43
N THR A 60 -4.46 -6.28 -4.48
CA THR A 60 -3.65 -6.93 -5.53
C THR A 60 -2.32 -7.45 -5.00
N ASN A 61 -1.75 -6.81 -3.97
CA ASN A 61 -0.56 -7.32 -3.29
C ASN A 61 -0.87 -8.62 -2.55
N ALA A 62 -2.03 -8.73 -1.89
CA ALA A 62 -2.43 -9.97 -1.23
C ALA A 62 -2.48 -11.13 -2.23
N VAL A 63 -3.08 -10.91 -3.40
CA VAL A 63 -3.10 -11.91 -4.49
C VAL A 63 -1.69 -12.26 -4.94
N LYS A 64 -0.86 -11.26 -5.26
CA LYS A 64 0.51 -11.46 -5.72
C LYS A 64 1.32 -12.30 -4.72
N PHE A 65 1.41 -11.88 -3.47
CA PHE A 65 2.24 -12.58 -2.48
C PHE A 65 1.69 -13.96 -2.16
N ALA A 66 0.38 -14.11 -1.93
CA ALA A 66 -0.19 -15.42 -1.63
C ALA A 66 0.01 -16.42 -2.78
N SER A 67 -0.10 -15.97 -4.04
CA SER A 67 0.17 -16.83 -5.21
C SER A 67 1.61 -17.30 -5.34
N THR A 68 2.58 -16.59 -4.73
CA THR A 68 3.98 -17.06 -4.67
C THR A 68 4.22 -18.09 -3.59
N ALA A 69 3.35 -18.14 -2.58
CA ALA A 69 3.46 -19.08 -1.46
C ALA A 69 2.79 -20.42 -1.74
N ILE A 70 1.71 -20.41 -2.54
CA ILE A 70 1.00 -21.63 -2.91
C ILE A 70 1.72 -22.28 -4.09
N THR A 71 2.46 -23.35 -3.80
CA THR A 71 3.14 -24.17 -4.80
C THR A 71 2.21 -25.16 -5.49
N ASP A 72 1.13 -25.57 -4.81
CA ASP A 72 0.11 -26.48 -5.33
C ASP A 72 -1.08 -25.71 -5.94
N LYS A 73 -2.26 -26.33 -5.98
CA LYS A 73 -3.50 -25.67 -6.42
C LYS A 73 -4.23 -25.07 -5.22
N TRP A 74 -4.78 -23.89 -5.43
CA TRP A 74 -5.77 -23.28 -4.55
C TRP A 74 -6.95 -24.25 -4.29
N PRO A 75 -7.51 -24.31 -3.06
CA PRO A 75 -8.64 -25.17 -2.74
C PRO A 75 -9.85 -24.95 -3.67
N SER A 76 -10.16 -25.92 -4.52
CA SER A 76 -11.27 -25.79 -5.49
C SER A 76 -12.66 -25.80 -4.83
N SER A 77 -12.76 -26.27 -3.60
CA SER A 77 -14.00 -26.28 -2.81
C SER A 77 -14.29 -24.94 -2.12
N ALA A 78 -13.30 -24.05 -2.04
CA ALA A 78 -13.46 -22.76 -1.36
C ALA A 78 -14.10 -21.72 -2.28
N GLN A 79 -14.86 -20.80 -1.68
CA GLN A 79 -15.34 -19.60 -2.35
C GLN A 79 -14.30 -18.49 -2.25
N TYR A 80 -14.13 -17.72 -3.33
CA TYR A 80 -13.13 -16.65 -3.40
C TYR A 80 -13.81 -15.30 -3.53
N PHE A 81 -13.29 -14.30 -2.82
CA PHE A 81 -13.81 -12.95 -2.83
C PHE A 81 -12.69 -11.93 -3.05
N ALA A 82 -12.99 -10.88 -3.79
CA ALA A 82 -12.08 -9.78 -4.05
C ALA A 82 -12.68 -8.44 -3.61
N VAL A 83 -11.91 -7.69 -2.82
CA VAL A 83 -12.22 -6.28 -2.54
C VAL A 83 -11.66 -5.43 -3.69
N GLY A 84 -12.54 -4.99 -4.57
CA GLY A 84 -12.23 -4.10 -5.68
C GLY A 84 -11.89 -4.80 -7.00
N GLU A 85 -12.15 -4.08 -8.10
CA GLU A 85 -11.96 -4.56 -9.47
C GLU A 85 -10.53 -5.06 -9.74
N ALA A 86 -9.52 -4.30 -9.31
CA ALA A 86 -8.12 -4.65 -9.58
C ALA A 86 -7.75 -5.99 -8.93
N THR A 87 -8.28 -6.27 -7.75
CA THR A 87 -8.05 -7.53 -7.02
C THR A 87 -8.79 -8.69 -7.69
N TYR A 88 -10.03 -8.46 -8.13
CA TYR A 88 -10.80 -9.44 -8.90
C TYR A 88 -10.06 -9.84 -10.19
N LEU A 89 -9.59 -8.85 -10.96
CA LEU A 89 -8.84 -9.10 -12.19
C LEU A 89 -7.52 -9.84 -11.93
N ALA A 90 -6.85 -9.56 -10.81
CA ALA A 90 -5.64 -10.28 -10.42
C ALA A 90 -5.93 -11.76 -10.10
N LEU A 91 -7.01 -12.08 -9.38
CA LEU A 91 -7.44 -13.46 -9.13
C LEU A 91 -7.85 -14.18 -10.42
N LYS A 92 -8.60 -13.48 -11.29
CA LYS A 92 -9.02 -14.03 -12.58
C LYS A 92 -7.83 -14.37 -13.47
N ALA A 93 -6.76 -13.58 -13.45
CA ALA A 93 -5.53 -13.86 -14.18
C ALA A 93 -4.81 -15.14 -13.69
N LEU A 94 -5.08 -15.58 -12.45
CA LEU A 94 -4.61 -16.86 -11.90
C LEU A 94 -5.58 -18.03 -12.15
N GLY A 95 -6.68 -17.80 -12.88
CA GLY A 95 -7.73 -18.80 -13.11
C GLY A 95 -8.65 -19.02 -11.90
N ILE A 96 -8.61 -18.16 -10.89
CA ILE A 96 -9.47 -18.25 -9.70
C ILE A 96 -10.77 -17.50 -9.98
N ASN A 97 -11.91 -18.19 -9.85
CA ASN A 97 -13.22 -17.59 -9.99
C ASN A 97 -13.66 -16.96 -8.65
N ALA A 98 -13.50 -15.65 -8.53
CA ALA A 98 -13.88 -14.90 -7.33
C ALA A 98 -15.15 -14.08 -7.53
N GLU A 99 -15.93 -13.89 -6.47
CA GLU A 99 -16.97 -12.87 -6.40
C GLU A 99 -16.35 -11.52 -6.00
N LYS A 100 -16.91 -10.42 -6.52
CA LYS A 100 -16.51 -9.07 -6.15
C LYS A 100 -17.70 -8.30 -5.62
N ALA A 101 -17.42 -7.29 -4.80
CA ALA A 101 -18.45 -6.38 -4.34
C ALA A 101 -19.21 -5.71 -5.52
N PRO A 102 -20.46 -5.26 -5.32
CA PRO A 102 -21.23 -4.52 -6.32
C PRO A 102 -20.48 -3.28 -6.86
N ALA A 103 -20.70 -2.93 -8.13
CA ALA A 103 -19.95 -1.87 -8.82
C ALA A 103 -20.02 -0.50 -8.12
N ASP A 104 -21.14 -0.23 -7.46
CA ASP A 104 -21.43 0.98 -6.68
C ASP A 104 -20.77 1.01 -5.30
N CYS A 105 -20.24 -0.12 -4.80
CA CYS A 105 -19.53 -0.18 -3.52
C CYS A 105 -18.37 -1.19 -3.56
N GLN A 106 -17.23 -0.78 -4.13
CA GLN A 106 -16.03 -1.64 -4.25
C GLN A 106 -15.18 -1.72 -2.97
N GLN A 107 -15.67 -1.20 -1.85
CA GLN A 107 -14.99 -1.20 -0.54
C GLN A 107 -15.46 -2.39 0.32
N THR A 108 -14.90 -2.51 1.52
CA THR A 108 -15.20 -3.57 2.50
C THR A 108 -16.71 -3.70 2.76
N GLU A 109 -17.41 -2.58 2.87
CA GLU A 109 -18.84 -2.49 3.14
C GLU A 109 -19.66 -3.12 2.01
N GLY A 110 -19.25 -2.92 0.76
CA GLY A 110 -19.95 -3.52 -0.37
C GLY A 110 -19.74 -5.01 -0.47
N LEU A 111 -18.57 -5.52 -0.04
CA LEU A 111 -18.36 -6.96 0.03
C LEU A 111 -19.30 -7.59 1.07
N LEU A 112 -19.47 -6.96 2.22
CA LEU A 112 -20.39 -7.39 3.28
C LEU A 112 -21.87 -7.38 2.87
N SER A 113 -22.21 -6.72 1.76
CA SER A 113 -23.57 -6.69 1.20
C SER A 113 -23.92 -7.93 0.36
N LEU A 114 -22.92 -8.71 -0.08
CA LEU A 114 -23.11 -9.90 -0.89
C LEU A 114 -23.93 -10.95 -0.15
N ALA A 115 -24.94 -11.51 -0.80
CA ALA A 115 -25.81 -12.53 -0.21
C ALA A 115 -25.02 -13.74 0.29
N THR A 116 -23.95 -14.11 -0.42
CA THR A 116 -23.02 -15.19 -0.08
C THR A 116 -22.23 -14.95 1.21
N LEU A 117 -22.06 -13.69 1.63
CA LEU A 117 -21.40 -13.32 2.88
C LEU A 117 -22.38 -12.94 4.00
N LYS A 118 -23.69 -12.93 3.75
CA LYS A 118 -24.71 -12.70 4.80
C LYS A 118 -24.89 -13.91 5.72
N HIS A 119 -24.65 -15.11 5.20
CA HIS A 119 -24.87 -16.37 5.91
C HIS A 119 -23.57 -17.16 5.97
N VAL A 120 -22.72 -16.81 6.94
CA VAL A 120 -21.37 -17.39 7.14
C VAL A 120 -21.20 -18.04 8.51
N ASP A 121 -22.32 -18.39 9.16
CA ASP A 121 -22.35 -19.09 10.45
C ASP A 121 -21.52 -20.38 10.36
N ASP A 122 -20.59 -20.56 11.31
CA ASP A 122 -19.65 -21.68 11.41
C ASP A 122 -18.70 -21.87 10.21
N LYS A 123 -18.64 -20.91 9.27
CA LYS A 123 -17.71 -20.96 8.12
C LYS A 123 -16.31 -20.54 8.51
N ASN A 124 -15.32 -21.28 8.01
CA ASN A 124 -13.91 -20.92 8.15
C ASN A 124 -13.52 -19.95 7.03
N ILE A 125 -13.21 -18.70 7.40
CA ILE A 125 -12.84 -17.66 6.44
C ILE A 125 -11.39 -17.23 6.67
N VAL A 126 -10.62 -17.26 5.59
CA VAL A 126 -9.25 -16.73 5.55
C VAL A 126 -9.25 -15.38 4.84
N ILE A 127 -8.88 -14.33 5.58
CA ILE A 127 -8.68 -13.00 5.00
C ILE A 127 -7.20 -12.84 4.65
N VAL A 128 -6.92 -12.77 3.34
CA VAL A 128 -5.58 -12.61 2.79
C VAL A 128 -5.27 -11.12 2.66
N ARG A 129 -4.33 -10.65 3.48
CA ARG A 129 -4.06 -9.22 3.67
C ARG A 129 -2.58 -8.91 3.86
N GLY A 130 -2.29 -7.62 3.97
CA GLY A 130 -1.02 -7.18 4.54
C GLY A 130 -1.12 -7.01 6.05
N VAL A 131 0.03 -6.94 6.73
CA VAL A 131 0.12 -6.70 8.17
C VAL A 131 -0.60 -5.41 8.55
N GLY A 132 -1.49 -5.50 9.54
CA GLY A 132 -2.34 -4.41 10.00
C GLY A 132 -3.40 -3.99 8.98
N GLY A 133 -4.15 -2.91 9.24
CA GLY A 133 -5.22 -2.41 8.36
C GLY A 133 -6.58 -2.27 9.05
N ARG A 134 -7.66 -2.21 8.27
CA ARG A 134 -9.02 -2.08 8.78
C ARG A 134 -9.55 -3.43 9.25
N GLU A 135 -10.19 -3.42 10.42
CA GLU A 135 -10.75 -4.62 11.06
C GLU A 135 -12.25 -4.78 10.80
N ASP A 136 -12.91 -3.78 10.21
CA ASP A 136 -14.38 -3.74 10.04
C ASP A 136 -14.93 -5.00 9.34
N LEU A 137 -14.25 -5.49 8.30
CA LEU A 137 -14.61 -6.71 7.60
C LEU A 137 -14.66 -7.91 8.54
N ALA A 138 -13.60 -8.06 9.33
CA ALA A 138 -13.43 -9.20 10.21
C ALA A 138 -14.38 -9.11 11.41
N LEU A 139 -14.54 -7.93 11.98
CA LEU A 139 -15.49 -7.70 13.06
C LEU A 139 -16.91 -8.07 12.64
N GLU A 140 -17.35 -7.64 11.46
CA GLU A 140 -18.67 -7.97 10.93
C GLU A 140 -18.83 -9.47 10.65
N LEU A 141 -17.85 -10.13 10.03
CA LEU A 141 -17.93 -11.57 9.76
C LEU A 141 -17.92 -12.40 11.05
N CYS A 142 -17.15 -11.99 12.07
CA CYS A 142 -17.21 -12.58 13.41
C CYS A 142 -18.58 -12.39 14.07
N GLN A 143 -19.21 -11.21 13.91
CA GLN A 143 -20.59 -10.98 14.39
C GLN A 143 -21.60 -11.88 13.70
N ARG A 144 -21.34 -12.26 12.45
CA ARG A 144 -22.09 -13.28 11.69
C ARG A 144 -21.67 -14.72 12.04
N LYS A 145 -20.89 -14.92 13.11
CA LYS A 145 -20.42 -16.19 13.66
C LYS A 145 -19.53 -17.02 12.72
N ALA A 146 -18.80 -16.36 11.84
CA ALA A 146 -17.73 -17.00 11.09
C ALA A 146 -16.48 -17.23 11.97
N ASN A 147 -15.74 -18.29 11.68
CA ASN A 147 -14.41 -18.54 12.23
C ASN A 147 -13.37 -17.84 11.35
N LEU A 148 -12.69 -16.82 11.86
CA LEU A 148 -11.74 -16.03 11.08
C LEU A 148 -10.29 -16.41 11.34
N SER A 149 -9.50 -16.42 10.26
CA SER A 149 -8.05 -16.43 10.30
C SER A 149 -7.48 -15.39 9.35
N TYR A 150 -6.38 -14.75 9.76
CA TYR A 150 -5.64 -13.84 8.90
C TYR A 150 -4.46 -14.55 8.27
N TRP A 151 -4.34 -14.37 6.95
CA TRP A 151 -3.12 -14.66 6.25
C TRP A 151 -2.45 -13.36 5.83
N GLU A 152 -1.58 -12.87 6.71
CA GLU A 152 -0.80 -11.66 6.49
C GLU A 152 0.42 -12.01 5.61
N VAL A 153 0.27 -11.92 4.29
CA VAL A 153 1.28 -12.37 3.29
C VAL A 153 2.31 -11.30 2.93
N TYR A 154 2.05 -10.05 3.28
CA TYR A 154 2.96 -8.95 3.00
C TYR A 154 2.92 -7.89 4.09
N GLN A 155 3.96 -7.07 4.15
CA GLN A 155 4.01 -5.90 5.00
C GLN A 155 4.56 -4.70 4.24
N ARG A 156 4.09 -3.51 4.63
CA ARG A 156 4.61 -2.25 4.15
C ARG A 156 5.77 -1.81 5.04
N GLY A 157 6.84 -1.30 4.45
CA GLY A 157 7.98 -0.76 5.18
C GLY A 157 8.83 0.15 4.31
N CYS A 158 9.91 0.69 4.88
CA CYS A 158 10.95 1.34 4.10
C CYS A 158 11.83 0.25 3.44
N PRO A 159 12.32 0.43 2.20
CA PRO A 159 13.37 -0.44 1.67
C PRO A 159 14.62 -0.41 2.56
N GLU A 160 15.49 -1.41 2.41
CA GLU A 160 16.83 -1.36 3.00
C GLU A 160 17.65 -0.32 2.25
N LEU A 161 17.99 0.77 2.94
CA LEU A 161 18.72 1.91 2.38
C LEU A 161 20.00 2.12 3.18
N ASP A 162 21.10 2.40 2.49
CA ASP A 162 22.29 3.01 3.12
C ASP A 162 21.97 4.47 3.42
N ILE A 163 21.50 4.72 4.65
CA ILE A 163 20.97 6.01 5.09
C ILE A 163 22.01 7.12 4.95
N SER A 164 23.26 6.83 5.28
CA SER A 164 24.35 7.83 5.22
C SER A 164 24.60 8.25 3.78
N ASN A 165 24.78 7.26 2.90
CA ASN A 165 25.03 7.49 1.49
C ASN A 165 23.86 8.21 0.81
N ILE A 166 22.62 7.79 1.09
CA ILE A 166 21.46 8.36 0.40
C ILE A 166 21.17 9.80 0.80
N CYS A 167 21.31 10.14 2.09
CA CYS A 167 21.17 11.52 2.54
C CYS A 167 22.27 12.41 1.94
N GLN A 168 23.51 11.91 1.88
CA GLN A 168 24.61 12.62 1.23
C GLN A 168 24.33 12.83 -0.27
N GLN A 169 23.78 11.84 -0.96
CA GLN A 169 23.38 11.97 -2.37
C GLN A 169 22.30 13.04 -2.55
N TRP A 170 21.27 13.05 -1.71
CA TRP A 170 20.21 14.06 -1.76
C TRP A 170 20.77 15.47 -1.58
N GLN A 171 21.64 15.68 -0.60
CA GLN A 171 22.26 16.98 -0.32
C GLN A 171 23.22 17.41 -1.43
N THR A 172 24.08 16.49 -1.91
CA THR A 172 25.06 16.77 -2.98
C THR A 172 24.38 17.08 -4.30
N PHE A 173 23.30 16.35 -4.60
CA PHE A 173 22.46 16.64 -5.76
C PHE A 173 21.76 17.99 -5.59
N GLY A 174 21.51 18.44 -4.37
CA GLY A 174 20.85 19.70 -4.05
C GLY A 174 19.33 19.59 -4.04
N ILE A 175 18.80 18.45 -3.55
CA ILE A 175 17.36 18.25 -3.36
C ILE A 175 16.81 19.36 -2.46
N ASP A 176 15.84 20.10 -2.99
CA ASP A 176 15.15 21.19 -2.31
C ASP A 176 13.64 20.93 -2.20
N THR A 177 13.12 19.90 -2.87
CA THR A 177 11.70 19.60 -2.95
C THR A 177 11.48 18.09 -2.88
N ILE A 178 10.56 17.63 -2.03
CA ILE A 178 10.28 16.20 -1.83
C ILE A 178 8.79 15.92 -2.05
N ILE A 179 8.48 15.01 -2.97
CA ILE A 179 7.11 14.58 -3.23
C ILE A 179 6.77 13.40 -2.34
N ILE A 180 5.70 13.52 -1.57
CA ILE A 180 5.15 12.50 -0.68
C ILE A 180 3.75 12.14 -1.15
N THR A 181 3.49 10.85 -1.40
CA THR A 181 2.18 10.40 -1.91
C THR A 181 1.34 9.65 -0.89
N SER A 182 1.83 9.46 0.35
CA SER A 182 1.07 8.85 1.45
C SER A 182 1.68 9.21 2.81
N GLY A 183 0.90 9.01 3.87
CA GLY A 183 1.41 9.15 5.25
C GLY A 183 2.51 8.12 5.56
N ASP A 184 2.43 6.90 5.03
CA ASP A 184 3.46 5.86 5.24
C ASP A 184 4.83 6.31 4.69
N ILE A 185 4.82 6.96 3.52
CA ILE A 185 6.04 7.52 2.90
C ILE A 185 6.60 8.66 3.74
N LEU A 186 5.75 9.54 4.27
CA LEU A 186 6.18 10.62 5.17
C LEU A 186 6.88 10.06 6.41
N ASP A 187 6.29 9.04 7.03
CA ASP A 187 6.84 8.42 8.23
C ASP A 187 8.20 7.77 7.94
N ASN A 188 8.31 7.11 6.79
CA ASN A 188 9.56 6.51 6.38
C ASN A 188 10.62 7.58 6.08
N LEU A 189 10.27 8.70 5.44
CA LEU A 189 11.20 9.82 5.24
C LEU A 189 11.75 10.35 6.57
N VAL A 190 10.86 10.67 7.52
CA VAL A 190 11.26 11.23 8.82
C VAL A 190 12.11 10.24 9.62
N LYS A 191 11.81 8.94 9.54
CA LYS A 191 12.63 7.89 10.18
C LYS A 191 13.96 7.65 9.48
N THR A 192 14.02 7.84 8.16
CA THR A 192 15.23 7.64 7.36
C THR A 192 16.22 8.80 7.55
N VAL A 193 15.76 10.04 7.65
CA VAL A 193 16.65 11.20 7.82
C VAL A 193 17.20 11.24 9.26
N PRO A 194 18.53 11.18 9.47
CA PRO A 194 19.13 11.33 10.79
C PRO A 194 18.81 12.68 11.42
N ASN A 195 18.76 12.73 12.76
CA ASN A 195 18.44 13.96 13.49
C ASN A 195 19.38 15.13 13.15
N GLU A 196 20.66 14.85 12.86
CA GLU A 196 21.63 15.89 12.50
C GLU A 196 21.31 16.56 11.15
N LEU A 197 20.57 15.87 10.28
CA LEU A 197 20.16 16.36 8.97
C LEU A 197 18.72 16.89 8.94
N PHE A 198 18.02 16.88 10.09
CA PHE A 198 16.63 17.33 10.16
C PHE A 198 16.48 18.82 9.81
N ALA A 199 17.45 19.65 10.19
CA ALA A 199 17.46 21.06 9.81
C ALA A 199 17.47 21.25 8.29
N TRP A 200 18.24 20.43 7.55
CA TRP A 200 18.19 20.42 6.08
C TRP A 200 16.81 20.01 5.58
N LEU A 201 16.22 18.95 6.14
CA LEU A 201 14.88 18.50 5.74
C LEU A 201 13.81 19.58 5.96
N GLN A 202 13.92 20.41 7.01
CA GLN A 202 13.02 21.55 7.23
C GLN A 202 13.16 22.66 6.19
N THR A 203 14.30 22.75 5.50
CA THR A 203 14.47 23.69 4.38
C THR A 203 13.83 23.20 3.09
N CYS A 204 13.59 21.88 2.95
CA CYS A 204 12.95 21.32 1.77
C CYS A 204 11.46 21.69 1.70
N HIS A 205 10.96 21.87 0.48
CA HIS A 205 9.54 21.98 0.20
C HIS A 205 8.90 20.58 0.10
N ILE A 206 7.97 20.28 1.00
CA ILE A 206 7.32 18.97 1.07
C ILE A 206 5.95 19.04 0.39
N ILE A 207 5.76 18.30 -0.70
CA ILE A 207 4.46 18.18 -1.37
C ILE A 207 3.74 16.94 -0.85
N VAL A 208 2.51 17.11 -0.36
CA VAL A 208 1.71 16.04 0.26
C VAL A 208 0.35 15.89 -0.43
N PRO A 209 -0.32 14.72 -0.38
CA PRO A 209 -1.49 14.46 -1.22
C PRO A 209 -2.82 14.90 -0.60
N SER A 210 -2.86 15.25 0.69
CA SER A 210 -4.09 15.55 1.42
C SER A 210 -3.82 16.36 2.69
N SER A 211 -4.86 17.01 3.23
CA SER A 211 -4.78 17.76 4.49
C SER A 211 -4.33 16.88 5.66
N ARG A 212 -4.81 15.63 5.72
CA ARG A 212 -4.37 14.69 6.76
C ARG A 212 -2.86 14.46 6.79
N VAL A 213 -2.22 14.39 5.62
CA VAL A 213 -0.76 14.21 5.53
C VAL A 213 -0.04 15.53 5.73
N TYR A 214 -0.66 16.66 5.35
CA TYR A 214 -0.17 18.00 5.67
C TYR A 214 -0.05 18.19 7.19
N ASP A 215 -1.13 17.95 7.94
CA ASP A 215 -1.15 18.11 9.40
C ASP A 215 -0.10 17.22 10.06
N LYS A 216 0.08 16.01 9.52
CA LYS A 216 1.13 15.08 9.97
C LYS A 216 2.54 15.62 9.71
N ALA A 217 2.78 16.24 8.56
CA ALA A 217 4.08 16.84 8.24
C ALA A 217 4.40 18.02 9.17
N ILE A 218 3.40 18.87 9.45
CA ILE A 218 3.53 19.95 10.44
C ILE A 218 3.82 19.39 11.83
N ALA A 219 3.14 18.32 12.25
CA ALA A 219 3.36 17.67 13.55
C ALA A 219 4.77 17.07 13.69
N TYR A 220 5.40 16.66 12.58
CA TYR A 220 6.82 16.27 12.56
C TYR A 220 7.78 17.46 12.61
N GLY A 221 7.30 18.70 12.53
CA GLY A 221 8.13 19.91 12.55
C GLY A 221 8.60 20.37 11.19
N LEU A 222 7.98 19.90 10.09
CA LEU A 222 8.26 20.37 8.73
C LEU A 222 7.49 21.68 8.48
N SER A 223 8.17 22.70 7.99
CA SER A 223 7.63 24.06 7.92
C SER A 223 7.05 24.41 6.55
N THR A 224 7.72 23.98 5.47
CA THR A 224 7.37 24.32 4.10
C THR A 224 6.62 23.15 3.46
N VAL A 225 5.30 23.13 3.59
CA VAL A 225 4.45 22.03 3.12
C VAL A 225 3.36 22.55 2.18
N THR A 226 3.12 21.88 1.05
CA THR A 226 1.99 22.17 0.14
C THR A 226 1.12 20.94 -0.05
N ASN A 227 -0.19 21.10 0.14
CA ASN A 227 -1.18 20.07 -0.15
C ASN A 227 -1.58 20.09 -1.64
N ALA A 228 -1.18 19.05 -2.38
CA ALA A 228 -1.53 18.84 -3.79
C ALA A 228 -2.99 18.40 -4.01
N LYS A 229 -3.75 18.14 -2.95
CA LYS A 229 -5.16 17.69 -2.96
C LYS A 229 -5.41 16.28 -3.52
N ALA A 230 -4.45 15.71 -4.27
CA ALA A 230 -4.48 14.32 -4.70
C ALA A 230 -3.06 13.77 -4.90
N ALA A 231 -2.91 12.45 -4.87
CA ALA A 231 -1.64 11.76 -5.06
C ALA A 231 -1.26 11.50 -6.54
N ASN A 232 -2.09 11.94 -7.50
CA ASN A 232 -1.85 11.71 -8.92
C ASN A 232 -0.82 12.71 -9.48
N THR A 233 -0.16 12.33 -10.58
CA THR A 233 0.92 13.11 -11.21
C THR A 233 0.52 14.55 -11.52
N ASN A 234 -0.67 14.77 -12.09
CA ASN A 234 -1.14 16.11 -12.49
C ASN A 234 -1.33 17.03 -11.28
N ALA A 235 -1.90 16.51 -10.20
CA ALA A 235 -2.06 17.25 -8.94
C ALA A 235 -0.70 17.63 -8.33
N MET A 236 0.26 16.71 -8.37
CA MET A 236 1.63 16.95 -7.88
C MET A 236 2.36 18.00 -8.72
N LEU A 237 2.27 17.94 -10.06
CA LEU A 237 2.84 18.96 -10.95
C LEU A 237 2.22 20.34 -10.71
N THR A 238 0.89 20.40 -10.58
CA THR A 238 0.18 21.66 -10.28
C THR A 238 0.67 22.27 -8.97
N ALA A 239 0.89 21.44 -7.93
CA ALA A 239 1.41 21.90 -6.64
C ALA A 239 2.86 22.41 -6.72
N LEU A 240 3.63 21.94 -7.69
CA LEU A 240 4.98 22.41 -8.02
C LEU A 240 4.97 23.65 -8.95
N SER A 241 3.79 24.13 -9.36
CA SER A 241 3.63 25.17 -10.39
C SER A 241 4.27 24.77 -11.75
N LEU A 242 4.11 23.50 -12.14
CA LEU A 242 4.63 22.88 -13.37
C LEU A 242 3.51 22.33 -14.28
#